data_AF-A0A9R1CW96-F1
#
_entry.id   AF-A0A9R1CW96-F1
#
_cell.length_a   1.000
_cell.length_b   1.000
_cell.length_c   1.000
_cell.angle_alpha   90.00
_cell.angle_beta   90.00
_cell.angle_gamma   90.00
#
_symmetry.space_group_name_H-M   'P 1'
#
loop_
_entity.id
_entity.type
_entity.pdbx_description
1 polymer ?
#
loop_
_entity_poly.entity_id
_entity_poly.type
_entity_poly.pdbx_seq_one_letter_code
_entity_poly.pdbx_strand_id
1 'polypeptide(L)'
;MPGITADDDGETDESVLEDADPNRSGDPNPDGSDSAPTDDGGIQIDMISADRIEGMRTMEKIRLILDGVHDGNIVILERGLDPDEESKLIEVTMSEINPDGFTGIEIETYPGEKKNDSGLLGRLIGNDDSSKLTVIGPANRLETLHKDETLISTLVTRT
;
A
#
# COMPACT_ATOMS: atom_id res chain seq x y z
N MET A 1 10.21 31.68 62.02
CA MET A 1 10.67 33.07 61.77
C MET A 1 12.04 33.18 62.42
N PRO A 2 13.13 33.60 61.75
CA PRO A 2 13.34 34.23 60.42
C PRO A 2 13.98 33.25 59.41
N GLY A 3 14.30 33.48 58.12
CA GLY A 3 14.24 34.55 57.10
C GLY A 3 15.01 33.98 55.87
N ILE A 4 14.48 33.94 54.64
CA ILE A 4 14.74 34.88 53.50
C ILE A 4 16.25 35.13 53.28
N THR A 5 16.90 34.99 52.11
CA THR A 5 16.57 35.27 50.70
C THR A 5 17.34 34.33 49.73
N ALA A 6 16.87 34.28 48.49
CA ALA A 6 17.63 33.87 47.30
C ALA A 6 18.31 35.10 46.69
N ASP A 7 19.52 34.92 46.15
CA ASP A 7 20.26 35.73 45.15
C ASP A 7 21.45 34.82 44.78
N ASP A 8 21.59 34.14 43.64
CA ASP A 8 21.58 34.50 42.20
C ASP A 8 22.55 35.62 41.81
N ASP A 9 23.24 35.39 40.69
CA ASP A 9 24.23 36.21 39.98
C ASP A 9 25.66 36.21 40.59
N GLY A 10 26.76 35.95 39.88
CA GLY A 10 27.05 35.74 38.47
C GLY A 10 28.58 35.68 38.27
N GLU A 11 29.01 35.57 37.01
CA GLU A 11 30.41 35.49 36.50
C GLU A 11 30.98 34.05 36.50
N THR A 12 31.48 33.44 35.42
CA THR A 12 32.05 33.89 34.13
C THR A 12 31.89 32.78 33.08
N ASP A 13 31.64 33.10 31.81
CA ASP A 13 32.67 33.14 30.76
C ASP A 13 32.04 33.27 29.36
N GLU A 14 32.55 34.25 28.62
CA GLU A 14 32.28 34.46 27.21
C GLU A 14 33.06 33.48 26.31
N SER A 15 32.61 33.38 25.06
CA SER A 15 33.18 32.68 23.90
C SER A 15 32.93 31.16 23.91
N VAL A 16 32.32 30.56 22.89
CA VAL A 16 32.60 30.68 21.46
C VAL A 16 31.31 30.41 20.67
N LEU A 17 30.97 31.30 19.73
CA LEU A 17 30.00 31.04 18.68
C LEU A 17 30.63 30.06 17.70
N GLU A 18 30.13 28.82 17.67
CA GLU A 18 30.48 27.84 16.64
C GLU A 18 29.42 27.94 15.54
N ASP A 19 29.79 28.60 14.44
CA ASP A 19 28.97 28.75 13.25
C ASP A 19 28.69 27.35 12.65
N ALA A 20 27.47 26.84 12.88
CA ALA A 20 26.98 25.66 12.18
C ALA A 20 26.72 26.05 10.72
N ASP A 21 27.63 25.61 9.84
CA ASP A 21 27.55 25.72 8.39
C ASP A 21 26.22 25.12 7.87
N PRO A 22 25.31 25.94 7.31
CA PRO A 22 24.01 25.46 6.82
C PRO A 22 24.10 24.73 5.47
N ASN A 23 25.30 24.55 4.90
CA ASN A 23 25.47 24.08 3.53
C ASN A 23 26.36 22.84 3.40
N ARG A 24 26.33 21.93 4.38
CA ARG A 24 26.88 20.58 4.20
C ARG A 24 25.93 19.76 3.33
N SER A 25 26.08 19.94 2.02
CA SER A 25 25.50 19.09 0.98
C SER A 25 25.90 17.64 1.24
N GLY A 26 25.00 16.86 1.85
CA GLY A 26 25.09 15.41 1.85
C GLY A 26 24.69 14.95 0.45
N ASP A 27 25.62 14.30 -0.25
CA ASP A 27 25.35 13.59 -1.51
C ASP A 27 24.15 12.65 -1.32
N PRO A 28 23.04 12.81 -2.07
CA PRO A 28 22.01 11.80 -2.10
C PRO A 28 22.48 10.61 -2.94
N ASN A 29 22.49 9.43 -2.32
CA ASN A 29 22.62 8.13 -2.99
C ASN A 29 21.62 8.05 -4.17
N PRO A 30 22.04 7.65 -5.38
CA PRO A 30 21.16 7.62 -6.56
C PRO A 30 20.33 6.33 -6.72
N ASP A 31 20.23 5.47 -5.70
CA ASP A 31 19.57 4.16 -5.80
C ASP A 31 18.76 3.81 -4.54
N GLY A 32 17.73 4.60 -4.28
CA GLY A 32 16.76 4.29 -3.25
C GLY A 32 15.48 5.01 -3.58
N SER A 33 14.50 4.31 -4.14
CA SER A 33 13.13 4.77 -4.30
C SER A 33 12.45 4.86 -2.93
N ASP A 34 12.93 5.74 -2.06
CA ASP A 34 12.20 6.23 -0.90
C ASP A 34 11.42 7.46 -1.36
N SER A 35 10.30 7.19 -2.03
CA SER A 35 9.27 8.20 -2.22
C SER A 35 8.68 8.49 -0.86
N ALA A 36 9.15 9.55 -0.19
CA ALA A 36 8.46 10.11 0.96
C ALA A 36 6.98 10.34 0.60
N PRO A 37 6.02 10.06 1.49
CA PRO A 37 4.61 10.24 1.19
C PRO A 37 4.36 11.73 0.93
N THR A 38 4.13 12.09 -0.33
CA THR A 38 3.67 13.42 -0.71
C THR A 38 2.18 13.47 -0.42
N ASP A 39 1.78 14.27 0.57
CA ASP A 39 0.39 14.61 0.95
C ASP A 39 -0.35 15.41 -0.15
N ASP A 40 -0.25 14.97 -1.41
CA ASP A 40 -0.94 15.57 -2.56
C ASP A 40 -2.34 14.98 -2.75
N GLY A 41 -2.97 14.41 -1.71
CA GLY A 41 -4.37 13.95 -1.73
C GLY A 41 -4.76 13.07 -2.93
N GLY A 42 -3.77 12.43 -3.55
CA GLY A 42 -3.88 11.56 -4.70
C GLY A 42 -4.12 10.12 -4.24
N ILE A 43 -4.77 9.34 -5.10
CA ILE A 43 -4.95 7.91 -4.86
C ILE A 43 -3.84 7.21 -5.62
N GLN A 44 -2.98 6.50 -4.91
CA GLN A 44 -1.96 5.67 -5.52
C GLN A 44 -2.55 4.30 -5.88
N ILE A 45 -2.16 3.81 -7.06
CA ILE A 45 -2.57 2.50 -7.56
C ILE A 45 -1.30 1.70 -7.88
N ASP A 46 -1.16 0.57 -7.21
CA ASP A 46 -0.04 -0.35 -7.37
C ASP A 46 -0.51 -1.59 -8.14
N MET A 47 0.02 -1.77 -9.35
CA MET A 47 -0.30 -2.94 -10.18
C MET A 47 0.82 -3.98 -10.09
N ILE A 48 0.47 -5.20 -9.70
CA ILE A 48 1.39 -6.31 -9.48
C ILE A 48 1.18 -7.36 -10.56
N SER A 49 2.25 -7.63 -11.31
CA SER A 49 2.20 -8.57 -12.41
C SER A 49 2.08 -10.02 -11.96
N ALA A 50 1.52 -10.85 -12.84
CA ALA A 50 1.35 -12.28 -12.59
C ALA A 50 2.71 -12.95 -12.27
N ASP A 51 3.75 -12.65 -13.04
CA ASP A 51 5.09 -13.20 -12.83
C ASP A 51 5.66 -12.88 -11.44
N ARG A 52 5.38 -11.67 -10.92
CA ARG A 52 5.84 -11.25 -9.59
C ARG A 52 5.13 -12.00 -8.48
N ILE A 53 3.82 -12.23 -8.62
CA ILE A 53 3.01 -12.96 -7.63
C ILE A 53 3.31 -14.47 -7.66
N GLU A 54 3.62 -15.04 -8.82
CA GLU A 54 3.82 -16.50 -8.96
C GLU A 54 4.99 -17.04 -8.11
N GLY A 55 6.06 -16.25 -8.01
CA GLY A 55 7.24 -16.61 -7.23
C GLY A 55 7.07 -16.45 -5.70
N MET A 56 5.97 -15.86 -5.25
CA MET A 56 5.75 -15.53 -3.84
C MET A 56 5.00 -16.65 -3.11
N ARG A 57 5.41 -16.91 -1.87
CA ARG A 57 4.60 -17.72 -0.95
C ARG A 57 3.33 -16.96 -0.57
N THR A 58 2.28 -17.68 -0.20
CA THR A 58 0.99 -17.09 0.21
C THR A 58 1.14 -15.96 1.25
N MET A 59 1.98 -16.14 2.28
CA MET A 59 2.15 -15.11 3.31
C MET A 59 2.94 -13.89 2.81
N GLU A 60 3.82 -14.06 1.82
CA GLU A 60 4.52 -12.94 1.19
C GLU A 60 3.56 -12.12 0.33
N LYS A 61 2.66 -12.78 -0.41
CA LYS A 61 1.58 -12.12 -1.16
C LYS A 61 0.66 -11.32 -0.24
N ILE A 62 0.22 -11.93 0.86
CA ILE A 62 -0.71 -11.28 1.80
C ILE A 62 -0.09 -10.02 2.41
N ARG A 63 1.17 -10.08 2.85
CA ARG A 63 1.86 -8.90 3.39
C ARG A 63 1.99 -7.79 2.35
N LEU A 64 2.43 -8.14 1.15
CA LEU A 64 2.56 -7.19 0.05
C LEU A 64 1.24 -6.44 -0.21
N ILE A 65 0.10 -7.14 -0.16
CA ILE A 65 -1.21 -6.55 -0.34
C ILE A 65 -1.58 -5.68 0.86
N LEU A 66 -1.44 -6.20 2.08
CA LEU A 66 -1.82 -5.51 3.31
C LEU A 66 -1.01 -4.24 3.53
N ASP A 67 0.29 -4.26 3.25
CA ASP A 67 1.16 -3.10 3.36
C ASP A 67 0.66 -1.97 2.44
N GLY A 68 0.36 -2.27 1.18
CA GLY A 68 -0.14 -1.27 0.22
C GLY A 68 -1.50 -0.68 0.61
N VAL A 69 -2.47 -1.51 1.00
CA VAL A 69 -3.81 -1.02 1.38
C VAL A 69 -3.82 -0.32 2.73
N HIS A 70 -2.91 -0.68 3.64
CA HIS A 70 -2.72 0.02 4.90
C HIS A 70 -2.24 1.46 4.69
N ASP A 71 -1.39 1.68 3.68
CA ASP A 71 -0.94 3.01 3.27
C ASP A 71 -1.99 3.80 2.47
N GLY A 72 -3.17 3.21 2.26
CA GLY A 72 -4.29 3.82 1.54
C GLY A 72 -4.24 3.62 0.02
N ASN A 73 -3.34 2.77 -0.48
CA ASN A 73 -3.22 2.49 -1.92
C ASN A 73 -4.27 1.47 -2.38
N ILE A 74 -4.56 1.50 -3.68
CA ILE A 74 -5.30 0.43 -4.36
C ILE A 74 -4.29 -0.54 -4.97
N VAL A 75 -4.39 -1.82 -4.63
CA VAL A 75 -3.54 -2.88 -5.14
C VAL A 75 -4.29 -3.69 -6.21
N ILE A 76 -3.70 -3.84 -7.40
CA ILE A 76 -4.26 -4.63 -8.51
C ILE A 76 -3.35 -5.82 -8.78
N LEU A 77 -3.90 -7.03 -8.79
CA LEU A 77 -3.20 -8.27 -9.13
C LEU A 77 -3.61 -8.74 -10.52
N GLU A 78 -2.66 -8.90 -11.44
CA GLU A 78 -2.90 -9.49 -12.77
C GLU A 78 -3.32 -10.97 -12.73
N ARG A 79 -2.85 -11.67 -11.70
CA ARG A 79 -3.33 -12.99 -11.32
C ARG A 79 -3.97 -12.87 -9.94
N GLY A 80 -5.26 -13.12 -9.88
CA GLY A 80 -6.02 -13.11 -8.65
C GLY A 80 -5.53 -14.13 -7.63
N LEU A 81 -6.02 -13.97 -6.40
CA LEU A 81 -5.74 -14.88 -5.31
C LEU A 81 -6.49 -16.20 -5.52
N ASP A 82 -5.84 -17.32 -5.20
CA ASP A 82 -6.55 -18.57 -5.06
C ASP A 82 -7.48 -18.51 -3.82
N PRO A 83 -8.55 -19.32 -3.75
CA PRO A 83 -9.53 -19.24 -2.66
C PRO A 83 -8.92 -19.36 -1.24
N ASP A 84 -7.88 -20.18 -1.08
CA ASP A 84 -7.16 -20.34 0.19
C ASP A 84 -6.36 -19.08 0.56
N GLU A 85 -5.80 -18.40 -0.45
CA GLU A 85 -5.04 -17.16 -0.27
C GLU A 85 -5.96 -15.99 0.06
N GLU A 86 -7.11 -15.90 -0.61
CA GLU A 86 -8.16 -14.92 -0.32
C GLU A 86 -8.70 -15.11 1.10
N SER A 87 -9.00 -16.35 1.48
CA SER A 87 -9.46 -16.69 2.84
C SER A 87 -8.44 -16.26 3.89
N LYS A 88 -7.15 -16.50 3.61
CA LYS A 88 -6.08 -16.13 4.52
C LYS A 88 -5.87 -14.62 4.58
N LEU A 89 -6.00 -13.91 3.46
CA LEU A 89 -5.97 -12.45 3.42
C LEU A 89 -7.07 -11.86 4.31
N ILE A 90 -8.30 -12.38 4.20
CA ILE A 90 -9.43 -11.95 5.05
C ILE A 90 -9.12 -12.23 6.52
N GLU A 91 -8.62 -13.42 6.86
CA GLU A 91 -8.27 -13.79 8.24
C GLU A 91 -7.23 -12.84 8.84
N VAL A 92 -6.14 -12.57 8.12
CA VAL A 92 -5.08 -11.68 8.60
C VAL A 92 -5.59 -10.25 8.69
N THR A 93 -6.40 -9.79 7.74
CA THR A 93 -7.03 -8.47 7.80
C THR A 93 -7.81 -8.30 9.10
N MET A 94 -8.60 -9.29 9.53
CA MET A 94 -9.36 -9.20 10.77
C MET A 94 -8.49 -8.95 12.00
N SER A 95 -7.24 -9.42 11.99
CA SER A 95 -6.27 -9.15 13.07
C SER A 95 -5.57 -7.79 12.97
N GLU A 96 -5.53 -7.19 11.78
CA GLU A 96 -4.89 -5.90 11.52
C GLU A 96 -5.87 -4.71 11.69
N ILE A 97 -7.19 -4.95 11.67
CA ILE A 97 -8.19 -3.89 11.78
C ILE A 97 -8.07 -3.11 13.10
N ASN A 98 -8.02 -1.79 13.00
CA ASN A 98 -7.99 -0.85 14.11
C ASN A 98 -9.04 0.28 13.87
N PRO A 99 -9.94 0.56 14.84
CA PRO A 99 -10.97 1.59 14.70
C PRO A 99 -10.45 3.01 14.42
N ASP A 100 -9.20 3.32 14.79
CA ASP A 100 -8.61 4.64 14.62
C ASP A 100 -7.71 4.76 13.38
N GLY A 101 -7.61 3.71 12.56
CA GLY A 101 -6.72 3.67 11.40
C GLY A 101 -7.25 2.75 10.31
N PHE A 102 -6.70 1.53 10.23
CA PHE A 102 -7.04 0.57 9.19
C PHE A 102 -8.37 -0.12 9.46
N THR A 103 -9.39 0.21 8.68
CA THR A 103 -10.76 -0.30 8.86
C THR A 103 -11.03 -1.64 8.17
N GLY A 104 -10.10 -2.12 7.34
CA GLY A 104 -10.17 -3.39 6.63
C GLY A 104 -9.91 -3.23 5.13
N ILE A 105 -10.30 -4.25 4.36
CA ILE A 105 -10.10 -4.29 2.90
C ILE A 105 -11.42 -4.54 2.16
N GLU A 106 -11.44 -4.16 0.89
CA GLU A 106 -12.44 -4.55 -0.11
C GLU A 106 -11.74 -5.27 -1.26
N ILE A 107 -12.31 -6.38 -1.72
CA ILE A 107 -11.74 -7.26 -2.75
C ILE A 107 -12.77 -7.44 -3.86
N GLU A 108 -12.37 -7.18 -5.10
CA GLU A 108 -13.19 -7.42 -6.30
C GLU A 108 -12.39 -8.21 -7.33
N THR A 109 -12.97 -9.26 -7.90
CA THR A 109 -12.29 -10.11 -8.90
C THR A 109 -13.04 -10.08 -10.22
N TYR A 110 -12.33 -9.70 -11.29
CA TYR A 110 -12.83 -9.63 -12.64
C TYR A 110 -12.27 -10.76 -13.50
N PRO A 111 -13.08 -11.38 -14.37
CA PRO A 111 -12.59 -12.39 -15.30
C PRO A 111 -11.62 -11.75 -16.31
N GLY A 112 -10.47 -12.39 -16.51
CA GLY A 112 -9.50 -11.96 -17.52
C GLY A 112 -9.99 -12.21 -18.95
N GLU A 113 -9.47 -11.43 -19.89
CA GLU A 113 -9.71 -11.67 -21.32
C GLU A 113 -9.17 -13.04 -21.73
N LYS A 114 -10.06 -13.91 -22.23
CA LYS A 114 -9.65 -15.21 -22.80
C LYS A 114 -8.82 -14.96 -24.05
N LYS A 115 -7.52 -15.26 -24.00
CA LYS A 115 -6.75 -15.51 -25.24
C LYS A 115 -7.32 -16.77 -25.88
N ASN A 116 -8.15 -16.57 -26.91
CA ASN A 116 -8.75 -17.62 -27.72
C ASN A 116 -7.68 -18.36 -28.55
N ASP A 117 -6.84 -19.18 -27.92
CA ASP A 117 -5.96 -20.07 -28.66
C ASP A 117 -6.73 -21.32 -29.10
N SER A 118 -7.21 -21.20 -30.34
CA SER A 118 -8.00 -22.20 -31.06
C SER A 118 -7.12 -23.37 -31.47
N GLY A 119 -7.11 -24.42 -30.65
CA GLY A 119 -6.45 -25.68 -30.98
C GLY A 119 -7.20 -26.86 -30.39
N LEU A 120 -7.56 -27.82 -31.24
CA LEU A 120 -8.20 -29.11 -30.93
C LEU A 120 -7.44 -29.97 -29.89
N LEU A 121 -6.25 -29.55 -29.48
CA LEU A 121 -5.41 -30.16 -28.44
C LEU A 121 -5.55 -29.45 -27.06
N GLY A 122 -6.13 -28.25 -27.01
CA GLY A 122 -6.29 -27.44 -25.79
C GLY A 122 -7.40 -27.89 -24.84
N ARG A 123 -8.15 -28.95 -25.18
CA ARG A 123 -9.22 -29.52 -24.33
C ARG A 123 -8.74 -30.65 -23.41
N LEU A 124 -7.53 -31.16 -23.60
CA LEU A 124 -6.97 -32.26 -22.79
C LEU A 124 -5.96 -31.78 -21.74
N ILE A 125 -5.53 -30.52 -21.83
CA ILE A 125 -4.72 -29.85 -20.81
C ILE A 125 -5.60 -28.74 -20.24
N GLY A 126 -5.96 -28.87 -18.97
CA GLY A 126 -6.92 -28.02 -18.27
C GLY A 126 -6.39 -26.62 -17.98
N ASN A 127 -6.15 -25.84 -19.04
CA ASN A 127 -5.77 -24.44 -18.92
C ASN A 127 -7.03 -23.57 -18.85
N ASP A 128 -7.57 -23.44 -17.65
CA ASP A 128 -8.54 -22.41 -17.28
C ASP A 128 -7.84 -21.26 -16.52
N ASP A 129 -6.60 -20.95 -16.88
CA ASP A 129 -5.91 -19.73 -16.44
C ASP A 129 -6.41 -18.53 -17.26
N SER A 130 -7.71 -18.27 -17.22
CA SER A 130 -8.18 -16.90 -17.45
C SER A 130 -7.50 -16.05 -16.37
N SER A 131 -6.61 -15.15 -16.74
CA SER A 131 -5.88 -14.27 -15.81
C SER A 131 -6.87 -13.33 -15.10
N LYS A 132 -7.49 -13.81 -14.04
CA LYS A 132 -8.46 -13.04 -13.25
C LYS A 132 -7.72 -11.85 -12.66
N LEU A 133 -8.23 -10.65 -12.92
CA LEU A 133 -7.72 -9.43 -12.32
C LEU A 133 -8.39 -9.26 -10.95
N THR A 134 -7.61 -9.10 -9.89
CA THR A 134 -8.15 -8.85 -8.55
C THR A 134 -7.76 -7.46 -8.09
N VAL A 135 -8.73 -6.66 -7.68
CA VAL A 135 -8.55 -5.30 -7.15
C VAL A 135 -8.80 -5.35 -5.66
N ILE A 136 -7.88 -4.77 -4.88
CA ILE A 136 -7.90 -4.78 -3.43
C ILE A 136 -7.62 -3.37 -2.93
N GLY A 137 -8.47 -2.82 -2.07
CA GLY A 137 -8.30 -1.48 -1.53
C GLY A 137 -8.72 -1.38 -0.07
N PRO A 138 -8.44 -0.26 0.61
CA PRO A 138 -8.91 -0.02 1.97
C PRO A 138 -10.44 0.05 2.01
N ALA A 139 -11.03 -0.59 3.02
CA ALA A 139 -12.46 -0.47 3.31
C ALA A 139 -12.79 1.00 3.59
N ASN A 140 -13.95 1.48 3.10
CA ASN A 140 -14.42 2.88 3.14
C ASN A 140 -14.01 3.79 1.96
N ARG A 141 -13.36 3.27 0.91
CA ARG A 141 -12.91 4.10 -0.25
C ARG A 141 -13.39 3.64 -1.62
N LEU A 142 -14.06 2.50 -1.74
CA LEU A 142 -14.56 1.98 -3.01
C LEU A 142 -16.10 1.98 -3.01
N GLU A 143 -16.73 3.07 -3.48
CA GLU A 143 -18.13 2.99 -3.93
C GLU A 143 -18.14 2.48 -5.36
N THR A 144 -18.68 1.27 -5.58
CA THR A 144 -18.88 0.70 -6.92
C THR A 144 -19.81 1.61 -7.74
N LEU A 145 -19.25 2.40 -8.66
CA LEU A 145 -20.01 3.25 -9.56
C LEU A 145 -20.15 2.56 -10.93
N HIS A 146 -21.39 2.15 -11.21
CA HIS A 146 -21.98 1.81 -12.50
C HIS A 146 -21.08 1.23 -13.61
N LYS A 147 -21.36 -0.05 -13.90
CA LYS A 147 -20.96 -0.84 -15.06
C LYS A 147 -21.28 -0.17 -16.40
N ASP A 148 -20.27 -0.08 -17.25
CA ASP A 148 -20.41 -0.40 -18.67
C ASP A 148 -19.26 -1.34 -19.05
N GLU A 149 -19.53 -2.29 -19.94
CA GLU A 149 -18.71 -3.48 -20.25
C GLU A 149 -17.28 -3.20 -20.78
N THR A 150 -16.83 -1.94 -20.76
CA THR A 150 -15.57 -1.46 -21.33
C THR A 150 -14.77 -0.50 -20.43
N LEU A 151 -15.33 -0.03 -19.31
CA LEU A 151 -14.66 0.94 -18.44
C LEU A 151 -14.94 0.65 -16.95
N ILE A 152 -13.85 0.56 -16.18
CA ILE A 152 -13.90 0.50 -14.72
C ILE A 152 -13.71 1.94 -14.22
N SER A 153 -14.68 2.45 -13.45
CA SER A 153 -14.62 3.78 -12.84
C SER A 153 -14.89 3.67 -11.34
N THR A 154 -13.90 4.06 -10.54
CA THR A 154 -14.01 4.17 -9.08
C THR A 154 -14.18 5.64 -8.71
N LEU A 155 -15.19 5.96 -7.89
CA LEU A 155 -15.34 7.28 -7.28
C LEU A 155 -14.96 7.20 -5.81
N VAL A 156 -14.00 8.02 -5.39
CA VAL A 156 -13.55 8.09 -4.00
C VAL A 156 -14.04 9.38 -3.39
N THR A 157 -14.90 9.26 -2.37
CA THR A 157 -15.42 10.43 -1.63
C THR A 157 -14.43 10.87 -0.56
N ARG A 158 -14.26 12.19 -0.42
CA ARG A 158 -13.33 12.84 0.51
C ARG A 158 -14.11 13.29 1.77
N THR A 159 -13.69 12.82 2.96
CA THR A 159 -14.03 13.45 4.25
C THR A 159 -12.79 14.10 4.82
#